data_AF-A0A352NE03-F1
#
_entry.id   AF-A0A352NE03-F1
#
_cell.length_a   1.000
_cell.length_b   1.000
_cell.length_c   1.000
_cell.angle_alpha   90.00
_cell.angle_beta   90.00
_cell.angle_gamma   90.00
#
_symmetry.space_group_name_H-M   'P 1'
#
loop_
_entity.id
_entity.type
_entity.pdbx_description
1 polymer ?
#
loop_
_entity_poly.entity_id
_entity_poly.type
_entity_poly.pdbx_seq_one_letter_code
_entity_poly.pdbx_strand_id
1 'polypeptide(L)'
;MNIDMIKKDFMKHKATYVLSLLTTMVWLYQFLRYGLAATSAINLFNTGALFPPAILVDPTQLWRLVTPIFVHIGWTHFLMNTLTLFFIGRQVEAVFGSLNFSLIYILSGIFGNAATFI
;
A
#
# COMPACT_ATOMS: atom_id res chain seq x y z
N MET A 1 -9.75 -21.94 -16.82
CA MET A 1 -9.73 -21.88 -15.34
C MET A 1 -11.17 -21.90 -14.85
N ASN A 2 -11.56 -22.86 -14.00
CA ASN A 2 -12.94 -22.94 -13.47
C ASN A 2 -13.08 -22.03 -12.22
N ILE A 3 -14.29 -21.56 -11.94
CA ILE A 3 -14.69 -20.71 -10.80
C ILE A 3 -14.18 -21.27 -9.48
N ASP A 4 -14.25 -22.58 -9.27
CA ASP A 4 -13.80 -23.20 -8.02
C ASP A 4 -12.28 -23.05 -7.81
N MET A 5 -11.52 -23.09 -8.91
CA MET A 5 -10.08 -22.89 -8.89
C MET A 5 -9.74 -21.44 -8.55
N ILE A 6 -10.51 -20.48 -9.08
CA ILE A 6 -10.38 -19.04 -8.75
C ILE A 6 -10.69 -18.79 -7.28
N LYS A 7 -11.80 -19.34 -6.78
CA LYS A 7 -12.18 -19.20 -5.37
C LYS A 7 -11.12 -19.78 -4.45
N LYS A 8 -10.61 -20.97 -4.76
CA LYS A 8 -9.54 -21.61 -3.98
C LYS A 8 -8.27 -20.76 -3.95
N ASP A 9 -7.89 -20.20 -5.10
CA ASP A 9 -6.70 -19.34 -5.20
C ASP A 9 -6.87 -18.03 -4.41
N PHE A 10 -8.04 -17.41 -4.52
CA PHE A 10 -8.40 -16.22 -3.77
C PHE A 10 -8.36 -16.48 -2.26
N MET A 11 -8.99 -17.55 -1.80
CA MET A 11 -9.03 -17.89 -0.37
C MET A 11 -7.65 -18.19 0.21
N LYS A 12 -6.74 -18.74 -0.62
CA LYS A 12 -5.36 -19.02 -0.23
C LYS A 12 -4.50 -17.75 -0.09
N HIS A 13 -4.75 -16.72 -0.92
CA HIS A 13 -3.93 -15.50 -0.96
C HIS A 13 -4.75 -14.22 -0.71
N LYS A 14 -5.78 -14.32 0.14
CA LYS A 14 -6.78 -13.28 0.34
C LYS A 14 -6.17 -11.95 0.79
N ALA A 15 -5.14 -11.97 1.63
CA ALA A 15 -4.52 -10.75 2.11
C ALA A 15 -3.78 -10.03 0.99
N THR A 16 -3.06 -10.76 0.13
CA THR A 16 -2.40 -10.19 -1.05
C THR A 16 -3.40 -9.51 -1.97
N TYR A 17 -4.53 -10.17 -2.24
CA TYR A 17 -5.60 -9.59 -3.07
C TYR A 17 -6.21 -8.34 -2.44
N VAL A 18 -6.54 -8.39 -1.14
CA VAL A 18 -7.13 -7.25 -0.43
C VAL A 18 -6.17 -6.07 -0.41
N LEU A 19 -4.90 -6.28 -0.07
CA LEU A 19 -3.89 -5.22 -0.06
C LEU A 19 -3.67 -4.63 -1.46
N SER A 20 -3.57 -5.48 -2.49
CA SER A 20 -3.41 -5.02 -3.88
C SER A 20 -4.62 -4.20 -4.34
N LEU A 21 -5.83 -4.62 -3.98
CA LEU A 21 -7.06 -3.89 -4.27
C LEU A 21 -7.08 -2.54 -3.58
N LEU A 22 -6.77 -2.48 -2.28
CA LEU A 22 -6.73 -1.23 -1.51
C LEU A 22 -5.70 -0.26 -2.11
N THR A 23 -4.48 -0.72 -2.39
CA THR A 23 -3.44 0.09 -3.06
C THR A 23 -3.93 0.61 -4.41
N THR A 24 -4.58 -0.25 -5.20
CA THR A 24 -5.14 0.13 -6.50
C THR A 24 -6.24 1.19 -6.36
N MET A 25 -7.14 1.05 -5.39
CA MET A 25 -8.21 2.03 -5.14
C MET A 25 -7.65 3.40 -4.72
N VAL A 26 -6.64 3.41 -3.83
CA VAL A 26 -5.96 4.65 -3.42
C VAL A 26 -5.23 5.28 -4.60
N TRP A 27 -4.54 4.49 -5.42
CA TRP A 27 -3.82 5.00 -6.58
C TRP A 27 -4.78 5.52 -7.67
N LEU A 28 -5.88 4.82 -7.94
CA LEU A 28 -6.92 5.30 -8.84
C LEU A 28 -7.53 6.61 -8.34
N TYR A 29 -7.75 6.76 -7.04
CA TYR A 29 -8.19 8.02 -6.45
C TYR A 29 -7.18 9.16 -6.71
N GLN A 30 -5.88 8.92 -6.51
CA GLN A 30 -4.84 9.91 -6.84
C GLN A 30 -4.89 10.29 -8.33
N PHE A 31 -4.96 9.29 -9.21
CA PHE A 31 -4.96 9.50 -10.65
C PHE A 31 -6.22 10.23 -11.14
N LEU A 32 -7.41 9.88 -10.65
CA LEU A 32 -8.65 10.54 -11.02
C LEU A 32 -8.70 12.00 -10.53
N ARG A 33 -8.08 12.30 -9.39
CA ARG A 33 -8.08 13.65 -8.82
C ARG A 33 -7.01 14.58 -9.41
N TYR A 34 -5.85 14.05 -9.80
CA TYR A 34 -4.71 14.85 -10.23
C TYR A 34 -4.20 14.53 -11.65
N GLY A 35 -4.75 13.52 -12.32
CA GLY A 35 -4.38 13.12 -13.68
C GLY A 35 -2.89 12.82 -13.81
N LEU A 36 -2.24 13.41 -14.82
CA LEU A 36 -0.80 13.27 -15.03
C LEU A 36 0.04 13.93 -13.93
N ALA A 37 -0.54 14.81 -13.11
CA ALA A 37 0.13 15.38 -11.93
C ALA A 37 0.13 14.41 -10.74
N ALA A 38 -0.24 13.13 -10.92
CA ALA A 38 -0.07 12.07 -9.93
C ALA A 38 1.42 11.82 -9.55
N THR A 39 2.37 12.42 -10.27
CA THR A 39 3.80 12.45 -9.94
C THR A 39 4.21 13.61 -9.04
N SER A 40 3.31 14.56 -8.76
CA SER A 40 3.64 15.76 -8.00
C SER A 40 3.68 15.52 -6.48
N ALA A 41 4.59 16.21 -5.80
CA ALA A 41 4.69 16.18 -4.34
C ALA A 41 3.39 16.70 -3.66
N ILE A 42 2.70 17.65 -4.29
CA ILE A 42 1.44 18.19 -3.76
C ILE A 42 0.31 17.16 -3.80
N ASN A 43 0.21 16.36 -4.87
CA ASN A 43 -0.73 15.23 -4.91
C ASN A 43 -0.44 14.25 -3.76
N LEU A 44 0.82 13.82 -3.62
CA LEU A 44 1.23 12.87 -2.60
C LEU A 44 0.92 13.40 -1.20
N PHE A 45 1.29 14.65 -0.91
CA PHE A 45 1.04 15.28 0.38
C PHE A 45 -0.47 15.34 0.71
N ASN A 46 -1.29 15.76 -0.25
CA ASN A 46 -2.74 15.90 -0.06
C ASN A 46 -3.48 14.55 0.05
N THR A 47 -2.89 13.47 -0.47
CA THR A 47 -3.48 12.13 -0.45
C THR A 47 -2.90 11.23 0.65
N GLY A 48 -1.99 11.76 1.46
CA GLY A 48 -1.55 11.13 2.69
C GLY A 48 -0.17 10.50 2.65
N ALA A 49 0.72 10.98 1.78
CA ALA A 49 2.13 10.63 1.88
C ALA A 49 2.74 11.10 3.21
N LEU A 50 3.84 10.44 3.56
CA LEU A 50 4.60 10.72 4.77
C LEU A 50 5.20 12.12 4.66
N PHE A 51 5.00 12.94 5.69
CA PHE A 51 5.66 14.23 5.81
C PHE A 51 5.97 14.49 7.29
N PRO A 52 7.18 14.13 7.76
CA PRO A 52 7.55 14.22 9.17
C PRO A 52 7.33 15.61 9.79
N PRO A 53 7.63 16.74 9.11
CA PRO A 53 7.36 18.06 9.68
C PRO A 53 5.88 18.31 10.02
N ALA A 54 4.93 17.79 9.24
CA ALA A 54 3.51 17.93 9.57
C ALA A 54 3.12 17.14 10.82
N ILE A 55 3.69 15.95 11.02
CA ILE A 55 3.42 15.12 12.21
C ILE A 55 4.03 15.77 13.47
N LEU A 56 5.23 16.36 13.35
CA LEU A 56 5.91 17.02 14.47
C LEU A 56 5.19 18.28 14.93
N VAL A 57 4.58 19.03 14.00
CA VAL A 57 3.83 20.26 14.32
C VAL A 57 2.39 19.97 14.73
N ASP A 58 1.78 18.93 14.16
CA ASP A 58 0.39 18.54 14.40
C ASP A 58 0.27 17.02 14.61
N PRO A 59 0.24 16.56 15.87
CA PRO A 59 0.09 15.14 16.20
C PRO A 59 -1.20 14.51 15.67
N THR A 60 -2.21 15.29 15.26
CA THR A 60 -3.41 14.72 14.63
C THR A 60 -3.11 14.13 13.24
N GLN A 61 -1.94 14.42 12.66
CA GLN A 61 -1.45 13.87 11.39
C GLN A 61 -0.81 12.48 11.51
N LEU A 62 -0.84 11.83 12.69
CA LEU A 62 -0.22 10.50 12.91
C LEU A 62 -0.68 9.41 11.94
N TRP A 63 -1.86 9.56 11.34
CA TRP A 63 -2.34 8.68 10.28
C TRP A 63 -1.39 8.61 9.06
N ARG A 64 -0.55 9.63 8.87
CA ARG A 64 0.52 9.66 7.86
C ARG A 64 1.66 8.67 8.11
N LEU A 65 1.65 7.94 9.24
CA LEU A 65 2.53 6.77 9.42
C LEU A 65 1.97 5.50 8.74
N VAL A 66 0.67 5.47 8.43
CA VAL A 66 -0.01 4.29 7.87
C VAL A 66 -0.38 4.51 6.41
N THR A 67 -0.97 5.67 6.07
CA THR A 67 -1.43 5.95 4.71
C THR A 67 -0.37 5.84 3.61
N PRO A 68 0.93 6.14 3.83
CA PRO A 68 1.94 6.03 2.77
C PRO A 68 2.16 4.61 2.26
N ILE A 69 1.74 3.59 3.02
CA ILE A 69 1.79 2.18 2.60
C ILE A 69 1.00 1.96 1.29
N PHE A 70 -0.04 2.77 1.04
CA PHE A 70 -0.92 2.64 -0.12
C PHE A 70 -0.75 3.78 -1.14
N VAL A 71 -0.18 4.92 -0.75
CA VAL A 71 0.05 6.07 -1.64
C VAL A 71 1.29 5.82 -2.51
N HIS A 72 1.16 5.99 -3.83
CA HIS A 72 2.24 5.75 -4.79
C HIS A 72 2.39 6.91 -5.77
N ILE A 73 3.64 7.21 -6.14
CA ILE A 73 4.02 8.25 -7.09
C ILE A 73 4.03 7.74 -8.53
N GLY A 74 3.12 8.25 -9.37
CA GLY A 74 3.06 7.90 -10.79
C GLY A 74 2.80 6.42 -11.08
N TRP A 75 2.85 6.06 -12.37
CA TRP A 75 2.54 4.72 -12.85
C TRP A 75 3.62 3.69 -12.52
N THR A 76 4.89 4.02 -12.76
CA THR A 76 5.99 3.06 -12.62
C THR A 76 6.11 2.55 -11.19
N HIS A 77 6.09 3.44 -10.20
CA HIS A 77 6.18 3.05 -8.79
C HIS A 77 4.99 2.18 -8.37
N PHE A 78 3.78 2.56 -8.78
CA PHE A 78 2.56 1.81 -8.51
C PHE A 78 2.56 0.41 -9.13
N LEU A 79 2.87 0.30 -10.42
CA LEU A 79 2.89 -0.97 -11.13
C LEU A 79 3.95 -1.91 -10.56
N MET A 80 5.17 -1.42 -10.31
CA MET A 80 6.24 -2.26 -9.78
C MET A 80 5.92 -2.78 -8.38
N ASN A 81 5.38 -1.94 -7.49
CA ASN A 81 5.02 -2.36 -6.14
C ASN A 81 3.82 -3.30 -6.14
N THR A 82 2.80 -3.05 -6.98
CA THR A 82 1.62 -3.92 -7.04
C THR A 82 1.93 -5.27 -7.68
N LEU A 83 2.78 -5.31 -8.71
CA LEU A 83 3.28 -6.57 -9.28
C LEU A 83 4.14 -7.34 -8.27
N THR A 84 5.02 -6.63 -7.54
CA THR A 84 5.82 -7.24 -6.47
C THR A 84 4.94 -7.81 -5.38
N LEU A 85 3.95 -7.05 -4.91
CA LEU A 85 2.96 -7.52 -3.93
C LEU A 85 2.20 -8.74 -4.47
N PHE A 86 1.79 -8.72 -5.74
CA PHE A 86 1.08 -9.85 -6.33
C PHE A 86 1.95 -11.11 -6.39
N PHE A 87 3.19 -11.05 -6.87
CA PHE A 87 4.03 -12.24 -7.04
C PHE A 87 4.75 -12.67 -5.76
N ILE A 88 5.38 -11.72 -5.06
CA ILE A 88 6.13 -11.99 -3.83
C ILE A 88 5.19 -12.10 -2.64
N GLY A 89 4.20 -11.21 -2.52
CA GLY A 89 3.23 -11.26 -1.43
C GLY A 89 2.46 -12.58 -1.37
N ARG A 90 2.07 -13.15 -2.53
CA ARG A 90 1.47 -14.49 -2.58
C ARG A 90 2.40 -15.59 -2.04
N GLN A 91 3.70 -15.51 -2.33
CA GLN A 91 4.68 -16.47 -1.83
C GLN A 91 4.85 -16.34 -0.32
N VAL A 92 4.99 -15.11 0.18
CA VAL A 92 5.11 -14.82 1.61
C VAL A 92 3.82 -15.24 2.36
N GLU A 93 2.64 -14.91 1.82
CA GLU A 93 1.36 -15.31 2.39
C GLU A 93 1.19 -16.83 2.41
N ALA A 94 1.66 -17.55 1.39
CA ALA A 94 1.62 -19.01 1.39
C ALA A 94 2.53 -19.65 2.46
N VAL A 95 3.61 -18.97 2.86
CA VAL A 95 4.54 -19.43 3.91
C VAL A 95 4.03 -19.09 5.31
N PHE A 96 3.58 -17.85 5.52
CA PHE A 96 3.24 -17.35 6.86
C PHE A 96 1.74 -17.38 7.18
N GLY A 97 0.88 -17.56 6.18
CA GLY A 97 -0.57 -17.42 6.29
C GLY A 97 -1.04 -15.96 6.24
N SER A 98 -2.30 -15.74 5.87
CA SER A 98 -2.86 -14.40 5.60
C SER A 98 -2.76 -13.43 6.76
N LEU A 99 -3.00 -13.87 8.00
CA LEU A 99 -2.97 -12.98 9.17
C LEU A 99 -1.55 -12.48 9.44
N ASN A 100 -0.58 -13.40 9.54
CA ASN A 100 0.80 -13.06 9.82
C ASN A 100 1.40 -12.23 8.68
N PHE A 101 1.11 -12.57 7.43
CA PHE A 101 1.53 -11.75 6.28
C PHE A 101 0.97 -10.33 6.37
N SER A 102 -0.32 -10.16 6.71
CA SER A 102 -0.93 -8.83 6.86
C SER A 102 -0.24 -8.03 7.97
N LEU A 103 0.05 -8.66 9.12
CA LEU A 103 0.76 -8.03 10.22
C LEU A 103 2.18 -7.62 9.82
N ILE A 104 2.94 -8.52 9.19
CA ILE A 104 4.29 -8.23 8.68
C ILE A 104 4.24 -7.04 7.71
N TYR A 105 3.32 -7.07 6.75
CA TYR A 105 3.18 -6.01 5.75
C TYR A 105 2.89 -4.65 6.39
N ILE A 106 1.85 -4.57 7.22
CA ILE A 106 1.43 -3.30 7.83
C ILE A 106 2.47 -2.79 8.85
N LEU A 107 2.98 -3.66 9.73
CA LEU A 107 3.96 -3.25 10.73
C LEU A 107 5.28 -2.84 10.08
N SER A 108 5.75 -3.54 9.06
CA SER A 108 6.95 -3.14 8.31
C SER A 108 6.81 -1.75 7.68
N GLY A 109 5.63 -1.44 7.13
CA GLY A 109 5.33 -0.13 6.58
C GLY A 109 5.32 0.97 7.65
N ILE A 110 4.65 0.74 8.78
CA ILE A 110 4.57 1.70 9.89
C ILE A 110 5.96 1.95 10.49
N PHE A 111 6.72 0.89 10.81
CA PHE A 111 8.05 1.04 11.38
C PHE A 111 9.05 1.63 10.39
N GLY A 112 8.96 1.29 9.10
CA GLY A 112 9.75 1.91 8.05
C GLY A 112 9.48 3.42 7.94
N ASN A 113 8.22 3.83 8.01
CA ASN A 113 7.83 5.24 8.03
C ASN A 113 8.28 5.94 9.33
N ALA A 114 8.18 5.28 10.49
CA ALA A 114 8.62 5.85 11.75
C ALA A 114 10.15 6.00 11.83
N ALA A 115 10.91 5.11 11.19
CA ALA A 115 12.37 5.17 11.17
C ALA A 115 12.91 6.43 10.46
N THR A 116 12.10 7.11 9.63
CA THR A 116 12.52 8.35 8.96
C THR A 116 12.60 9.56 9.90
N PHE A 117 12.18 9.41 11.16
CA PHE A 117 12.22 10.47 12.18
C PHE A 117 13.53 10.49 12.97
N ILE A 118 14.37 9.46 12.78
CA ILE A 118 15.67 9.29 13.43
C ILE A 118 16.75 9.77 12.47
#